data_AF-A0A7C3PUX2-F1
#
_entry.id   AF-A0A7C3PUX2-F1
#
_cell.length_a   1.000
_cell.length_b   1.000
_cell.length_c   1.000
_cell.angle_alpha   90.00
_cell.angle_beta   90.00
_cell.angle_gamma   90.00
#
_symmetry.space_group_name_H-M   'P 1'
#
loop_
_entity.id
_entity.type
_entity.pdbx_description
1 polymer ?
#
loop_
_entity_poly.entity_id
_entity_poly.type
_entity_poly.pdbx_seq_one_letter_code
_entity_poly.pdbx_strand_id
1 'polypeptide(L)' 'MKYLINKLRDIWSIEDLRFRILTTLGLVMVYRLGSYIILPGVDSEALKARGDAQGIMGLINLFTGGAFSK' A
#
# COMPACT_ATOMS: atom_id res chain seq x y z
N MET A 1 -16.08 2.71 -24.42
CA MET A 1 -16.02 2.97 -22.95
C MET A 1 -17.09 2.24 -22.13
N LYS A 2 -18.28 1.92 -22.67
CA LYS A 2 -19.35 1.24 -21.90
C LYS A 2 -19.01 -0.19 -21.42
N TYR A 3 -18.11 -0.89 -22.14
CA TYR A 3 -17.71 -2.26 -21.82
C TYR A 3 -16.99 -2.40 -20.47
N LEU A 4 -16.05 -1.50 -20.16
CA LEU A 4 -15.32 -1.51 -18.89
C LEU A 4 -16.25 -1.25 -17.70
N ILE A 5 -17.17 -0.30 -17.86
CA ILE A 5 -18.14 0.07 -16.83
C ILE A 5 -19.12 -1.08 -16.57
N ASN A 6 -19.58 -1.76 -17.62
CA ASN A 6 -20.43 -2.94 -17.48
C ASN A 6 -19.70 -4.09 -16.78
N LYS A 7 -18.44 -4.37 -17.14
CA LYS A 7 -17.59 -5.38 -16.46
C LYS A 7 -17.40 -5.08 -14.98
N LEU A 8 -17.15 -3.81 -14.62
CA LEU A 8 -17.04 -3.37 -13.23
C LEU A 8 -18.35 -3.59 -12.46
N ARG A 9 -19.49 -3.35 -13.10
CA ARG A 9 -20.82 -3.62 -12.52
C ARG A 9 -21.10 -5.11 -12.36
N ASP A 10 -20.69 -5.94 -13.32
CA ASP A 10 -20.85 -7.40 -13.26
C ASP A 10 -19.98 -8.01 -12.14
N ILE A 11 -18.76 -7.49 -11.95
CA ILE A 11 -17.87 -7.87 -10.83
C ILE A 11 -18.53 -7.57 -9.48
N TRP A 12 -19.22 -6.44 -9.37
CA TRP A 12 -19.95 -6.06 -8.14
C TRP A 12 -21.26 -6.83 -7.94
N SER A 13 -21.83 -7.40 -9.00
CA SER A 13 -23.04 -8.23 -8.92
C SER A 13 -22.77 -9.62 -8.35
N ILE A 14 -21.53 -10.12 -8.46
CA ILE A 14 -21.15 -11.44 -7.96
C ILE A 14 -20.71 -11.34 -6.51
N GLU A 15 -21.46 -11.97 -5.61
CA GLU A 15 -21.26 -11.90 -4.17
C GLU A 15 -19.89 -12.41 -3.71
N ASP A 16 -19.38 -13.47 -4.31
CA ASP A 16 -18.07 -14.03 -4.00
C ASP A 16 -16.92 -13.08 -4.41
N LEU A 17 -17.04 -12.43 -5.58
CA LEU A 17 -16.05 -11.50 -6.10
C LEU A 17 -15.98 -10.21 -5.28
N ARG A 18 -17.13 -9.63 -4.91
CA ARG A 18 -17.15 -8.46 -4.02
C ARG A 18 -16.51 -8.77 -2.67
N PHE A 19 -16.75 -9.97 -2.11
CA PHE A 19 -16.21 -10.35 -0.81
C PHE A 19 -14.68 -10.50 -0.86
N ARG A 20 -14.14 -11.15 -1.90
CA ARG A 20 -12.68 -11.29 -2.09
C ARG A 20 -12.00 -9.94 -2.31
N ILE A 21 -12.60 -9.06 -3.12
CA ILE A 21 -12.08 -7.71 -3.35
C ILE A 21 -12.09 -6.90 -2.06
N LEU A 22 -13.21 -6.87 -1.32
CA LEU A 22 -13.31 -6.16 -0.04
C LEU A 22 -12.35 -6.70 1.01
N THR A 23 -12.16 -8.02 1.08
CA THR A 23 -11.19 -8.65 1.99
C THR A 23 -9.78 -8.19 1.68
N THR A 24 -9.40 -8.21 0.39
CA THR A 24 -8.08 -7.77 -0.06
C THR A 24 -7.86 -6.28 0.22
N LEU A 25 -8.85 -5.44 -0.08
CA LEU A 25 -8.82 -4.01 0.20
C LEU A 25 -8.73 -3.72 1.71
N GLY A 26 -9.45 -4.50 2.52
CA GLY A 26 -9.38 -4.42 3.98
C GLY A 26 -7.98 -4.74 4.50
N LEU A 27 -7.36 -5.83 4.01
CA LEU A 27 -5.97 -6.18 4.36
C LEU A 27 -4.97 -5.10 3.95
N VAL A 28 -5.12 -4.51 2.75
CA VAL A 28 -4.27 -3.40 2.29
C VAL A 28 -4.46 -2.15 3.17
N MET A 29 -5.69 -1.85 3.59
CA MET A 29 -5.96 -0.75 4.54
C MET A 29 -5.30 -0.99 5.89
N VAL A 30 -5.39 -2.20 6.45
CA VAL A 30 -4.72 -2.56 7.71
C VAL A 30 -3.21 -2.45 7.57
N TYR A 31 -2.63 -2.96 6.49
CA TYR A 31 -1.20 -2.78 6.18
C TYR A 31 -0.83 -1.30 6.12
N ARG A 32 -1.66 -0.48 5.46
CA ARG A 32 -1.35 0.95 5.32
C ARG A 32 -1.39 1.67 6.67
N LEU A 33 -2.36 1.37 7.52
CA LEU A 33 -2.43 1.88 8.89
C LEU A 33 -1.23 1.41 9.73
N GLY A 34 -0.85 0.13 9.60
CA GLY A 34 0.33 -0.43 10.25
C GLY A 34 1.63 0.27 9.83
N SER A 35 1.76 0.66 8.56
CA SER A 35 2.93 1.40 8.06
C SER A 35 3.06 2.83 8.60
N TYR A 36 2.02 3.38 9.23
CA TYR A 36 2.10 4.67 9.94
C TYR A 36 2.54 4.50 11.40
N ILE A 37 2.48 3.28 11.94
CA ILE A 37 2.95 2.99 13.29
C ILE A 37 4.47 2.81 13.20
N ILE A 38 5.19 3.90 13.44
CA ILE A 38 6.65 3.89 13.50
C ILE A 38 7.14 2.93 14.59
N LEU A 39 8.18 2.17 14.28
CA LEU A 39 8.82 1.29 15.24
C LEU A 39 9.49 2.14 16.33
N PRO A 40 9.23 1.88 17.62
CA PRO A 40 9.86 2.63 18.70
C PRO A 40 11.38 2.41 18.66
N GLY A 41 12.14 3.51 18.59
CA GLY A 41 13.60 3.48 18.49
C GLY A 41 14.18 3.75 17.09
N VAL A 42 13.33 4.05 16.10
CA VAL A 42 13.77 4.48 14.76
C VAL A 42 13.66 6.01 14.63
N ASP A 43 14.78 6.66 14.27
CA ASP A 43 14.81 8.09 13.98
C ASP A 43 14.31 8.36 12.54
N SER A 44 13.04 8.80 12.44
CA SER A 44 12.38 9.12 11.18
C SER A 44 13.03 10.31 10.43
N GLU A 45 13.73 11.19 11.14
CA GLU A 45 14.39 12.36 10.55
C GLU A 45 15.72 11.96 9.91
N ALA A 46 16.50 11.10 10.58
CA ALA A 46 17.72 10.52 10.02
C ALA A 46 17.45 9.59 8.82
N LEU A 47 16.32 8.87 8.81
CA LEU A 47 15.90 8.03 7.68
C LEU A 47 15.42 8.84 6.47
N LYS A 48 14.78 9.99 6.67
CA LYS A 48 14.44 10.91 5.57
C LYS A 48 15.69 11.51 4.93
N ALA A 49 16.64 11.95 5.74
CA ALA A 49 17.92 12.49 5.26
C ALA A 49 18.77 11.45 4.49
N ARG A 50 18.66 10.16 4.83
CA ARG A 50 19.31 9.04 4.11
C ARG A 50 18.45 8.43 3.00
N GLY A 51 17.14 8.66 3.00
CA GLY A 51 16.19 8.15 2.01
C GLY A 51 16.33 8.82 0.65
N ASP A 52 16.86 10.04 0.61
CA ASP A 52 17.27 10.74 -0.61
C ASP A 52 18.58 10.21 -1.22
N ALA A 53 19.30 9.31 -0.53
CA ALA A 53 20.49 8.67 -1.06
C ALA A 53 20.09 7.68 -2.17
N GLN A 54 20.17 8.15 -3.41
CA GLN A 54 19.98 7.38 -4.64
C GLN A 54 20.84 6.10 -4.61
N GLY A 55 20.19 4.95 -4.48
CA GLY A 55 20.86 3.65 -4.34
C GLY A 55 19.92 2.55 -3.82
N ILE A 56 20.50 1.47 -3.32
CA ILE A 56 19.77 0.27 -2.80
C ILE A 56 18.72 0.65 -1.76
N MET A 57 18.96 1.69 -0.94
CA MET A 57 17.99 2.17 0.05
C MET A 57 16.72 2.74 -0.58
N GLY A 58 16.82 3.45 -1.71
CA GLY A 58 15.67 3.92 -2.47
C GLY A 58 14.86 2.77 -3.07
N LEU A 59 15.53 1.71 -3.54
CA LEU A 59 14.86 0.50 -4.03
C LEU A 59 14.13 -0.21 -2.88
N ILE A 60 14.77 -0.36 -1.72
CA ILE A 60 14.15 -0.96 -0.53
C ILE A 60 12.91 -0.16 -0.12
N ASN A 61 12.96 1.18 -0.14
CA ASN A 61 11.81 2.02 0.16
C ASN A 61 10.67 1.86 -0.86
N LEU A 62 10.99 1.72 -2.15
CA LEU A 62 10.00 1.46 -3.21
C LEU A 62 9.32 0.10 -3.01
N PHE A 63 10.09 -0.95 -2.74
CA PHE A 63 9.57 -2.30 -2.51
C PHE A 63 8.80 -2.44 -1.20
N THR A 64 9.11 -1.63 -0.19
CA THR A 64 8.40 -1.58 1.10
C THR A 64 7.24 -0.59 1.12
N GLY A 65 6.89 0.02 -0.03
CA GLY A 65 5.72 0.90 -0.16
C GLY A 65 5.86 2.26 0.53
N GLY A 66 7.09 2.75 0.70
CA GLY A 66 7.35 4.03 1.37
C GLY A 66 7.40 3.94 2.89
N ALA A 67 7.37 2.73 3.47
CA ALA A 67 7.36 2.52 4.91
C ALA A 67 8.67 2.94 5.60
N PHE A 68 9.79 2.94 4.88
CA PHE A 68 11.11 3.31 5.42
C PHE A 68 11.41 4.80 5.39
N SER A 69 10.70 5.57 4.56
CA SER A 69 10.93 7.01 4.36
C SER A 69 10.01 7.91 5.19
N LYS A 70 9.10 7.33 5.99
CA LYS A 70 8.12 8.08 6.78
C LYS A 70 8.53 8.27 8.23
#